data_AF-A0A074VTN7-F1
#
_entry.id   AF-A0A074VTN7-F1
#
_cell.length_a   1.000
_cell.length_b   1.000
_cell.length_c   1.000
_cell.angle_alpha   90.00
_cell.angle_beta   90.00
_cell.angle_gamma   90.00
#
_symmetry.space_group_name_H-M   'P 1'
#
loop_
_entity.id
_entity.type
_entity.pdbx_description
1 polymer ?
#
loop_
_entity_poly.entity_id
_entity_poly.type
_entity_poly.pdbx_seq_one_letter_code
_entity_poly.pdbx_strand_id
1 'polypeptide(L)'
;MISFTKHEGAEITNDMMHGIATLFSENYGIWGTAVEGRRQGQRVRSSPARLKSDCLPEAPARNFLVQAKDADVLIGHVLATRWAFEGLDMCWITQLCICKRYRNQGLATKLLAKLSEHDNDGGYGILSSHPFAVSATLRALGGGLDQVKECTISPRIRDIVASCPVNYVRTAKLRGSLFDSEVTDGTVSCADTGFFVDHAESDTALDEIQRKGIEWPFGRLPEGHEFLVFIERS
;
A
#
# COMPACT_ATOMS: atom_id res chain seq x y z
N MET A 1 -15.20 -20.50 -4.86
CA MET A 1 -14.98 -19.59 -6.01
C MET A 1 -14.75 -18.24 -5.41
N ILE A 2 -13.64 -17.58 -5.75
CA ILE A 2 -13.29 -16.30 -5.12
C ILE A 2 -14.11 -15.19 -5.77
N SER A 3 -14.88 -14.45 -4.96
CA SER A 3 -15.64 -13.28 -5.37
C SER A 3 -14.92 -11.99 -4.99
N PHE A 4 -15.11 -10.93 -5.78
CA PHE A 4 -14.55 -9.60 -5.53
C PHE A 4 -15.67 -8.56 -5.50
N THR A 5 -15.78 -7.80 -4.41
CA THR A 5 -16.81 -6.76 -4.23
C THR A 5 -16.18 -5.43 -3.89
N LYS A 6 -16.72 -4.33 -4.43
CA LYS A 6 -16.28 -2.95 -4.19
C LYS A 6 -17.42 -2.19 -3.50
N HIS A 7 -17.08 -1.39 -2.49
CA HIS A 7 -17.98 -0.60 -1.66
C HIS A 7 -17.43 0.82 -1.53
N GLU A 8 -18.30 1.83 -1.49
CA GLU A 8 -17.93 3.25 -1.34
C GLU A 8 -18.59 3.90 -0.13
N GLY A 9 -17.83 4.73 0.59
CA GLY A 9 -18.34 5.63 1.62
C GLY A 9 -19.20 4.91 2.67
N ALA A 10 -20.49 5.24 2.72
CA ALA A 10 -21.44 4.70 3.69
C ALA A 10 -21.71 3.19 3.54
N GLU A 11 -21.40 2.59 2.39
CA GLU A 11 -21.51 1.14 2.16
C GLU A 11 -20.46 0.35 2.96
N ILE A 12 -19.39 1.01 3.41
CA ILE A 12 -18.34 0.41 4.22
C ILE A 12 -18.83 0.27 5.66
N THR A 13 -19.39 -0.90 5.97
CA THR A 13 -20.01 -1.16 7.27
C THR A 13 -19.01 -1.43 8.38
N ASN A 14 -19.44 -1.26 9.63
CA ASN A 14 -18.63 -1.61 10.79
C ASN A 14 -18.28 -3.11 10.82
N ASP A 15 -19.17 -3.99 10.38
CA ASP A 15 -18.92 -5.44 10.34
C ASP A 15 -17.81 -5.78 9.34
N MET A 16 -17.80 -5.12 8.17
CA MET A 16 -16.69 -5.25 7.23
C MET A 16 -15.37 -4.81 7.86
N MET A 17 -15.37 -3.68 8.57
CA MET A 17 -14.17 -3.19 9.26
C MET A 17 -13.70 -4.13 10.37
N HIS A 18 -14.59 -4.83 11.07
CA HIS A 18 -14.22 -5.87 12.02
C HIS A 18 -13.49 -7.03 11.33
N GLY A 19 -14.03 -7.54 10.23
CA GLY A 19 -13.38 -8.61 9.45
C GLY A 19 -12.00 -8.20 8.93
N ILE A 20 -11.87 -6.97 8.42
CA ILE A 20 -10.62 -6.40 7.91
C ILE A 20 -9.58 -6.27 9.02
N ALA A 21 -9.97 -5.76 10.19
CA ALA A 21 -9.06 -5.60 11.33
C ALA A 21 -8.54 -6.95 11.86
N THR A 22 -9.39 -7.97 11.88
CA THR A 22 -8.98 -9.35 12.20
C THR A 22 -8.00 -9.88 11.16
N LEU A 23 -8.34 -9.81 9.86
CA LEU A 23 -7.46 -10.28 8.79
C LEU A 23 -6.10 -9.58 8.83
N PHE A 24 -6.08 -8.26 8.99
CA PHE A 24 -4.85 -7.45 9.12
C PHE A 24 -4.00 -7.93 10.30
N SER A 25 -4.60 -8.00 11.49
CA SER A 25 -3.93 -8.40 12.74
C SER A 25 -3.36 -9.82 12.68
N GLU A 26 -3.92 -10.67 11.82
CA GLU A 26 -3.50 -12.06 11.64
C GLU A 26 -2.55 -12.29 10.45
N ASN A 27 -2.36 -11.33 9.56
CA ASN A 27 -1.63 -11.59 8.32
C ASN A 27 -0.59 -10.55 7.98
N TYR A 28 -0.70 -9.32 8.47
CA TYR A 28 0.12 -8.22 7.98
C TYR A 28 1.62 -8.42 8.28
N GLY A 29 2.04 -8.37 9.54
CA GLY A 29 3.45 -8.47 9.91
C GLY A 29 3.68 -8.53 11.42
N ILE A 30 4.95 -8.51 11.82
CA ILE A 30 5.40 -8.42 13.22
C ILE A 30 6.27 -7.17 13.40
N TRP A 31 6.35 -6.63 14.61
CA TRP A 31 7.26 -5.53 14.90
C TRP A 31 8.71 -5.99 14.87
N GLY A 32 9.57 -5.19 14.23
CA GLY A 32 11.01 -5.44 14.12
C GLY A 32 11.76 -5.13 15.42
N THR A 33 13.08 -5.29 15.37
CA THR A 33 13.99 -5.10 16.51
C THR A 33 14.13 -3.65 16.96
N ALA A 34 13.83 -2.68 16.09
CA ALA A 34 13.84 -1.25 16.41
C ALA A 34 12.71 -0.82 17.36
N VAL A 35 11.68 -1.65 17.55
CA VAL A 35 10.61 -1.38 18.52
C VAL A 35 11.00 -1.93 19.89
N GLU A 36 11.07 -1.05 20.89
CA GLU A 36 11.43 -1.46 22.25
C GLU A 36 10.31 -2.21 23.00
N GLY A 37 10.73 -3.04 23.95
CA GLY A 37 9.86 -3.63 24.95
C GLY A 37 8.94 -4.73 24.41
N ARG A 38 7.74 -4.83 25.00
CA ARG A 38 6.84 -5.99 24.80
C ARG A 38 6.27 -6.14 23.40
N ARG A 39 6.45 -5.15 22.52
CA ARG A 39 5.92 -5.18 21.15
C ARG A 39 6.87 -5.88 20.18
N GLN A 40 8.17 -5.92 20.46
CA GLN A 40 9.16 -6.57 19.61
C GLN A 40 8.76 -8.03 19.31
N GLY A 41 8.78 -8.41 18.03
CA GLY A 41 8.40 -9.75 17.58
C GLY A 41 6.91 -10.09 17.71
N GLN A 42 6.08 -9.20 18.28
CA GLN A 42 4.64 -9.38 18.32
C GLN A 42 4.01 -8.95 17.00
N ARG A 43 2.83 -9.50 16.72
CA ARG A 43 2.05 -9.09 15.54
C ARG A 43 1.64 -7.63 15.61
N VAL A 44 1.75 -6.96 14.46
CA VAL A 44 1.10 -5.67 14.24
C VAL A 44 -0.39 -5.90 14.29
N ARG A 45 -1.08 -5.25 15.23
CA ARG A 45 -2.54 -5.36 15.41
C ARG A 45 -3.15 -3.98 15.38
N SER A 46 -4.36 -3.89 14.84
CA SER A 46 -5.15 -2.67 14.84
C SER A 46 -6.60 -2.99 15.19
N SER A 47 -7.24 -2.13 15.98
CA SER A 47 -8.67 -2.24 16.23
C SER A 47 -9.46 -1.74 15.00
N PRO A 48 -10.72 -2.14 14.82
CA PRO A 48 -11.55 -1.64 13.72
C PRO A 48 -11.64 -0.11 13.69
N ALA A 49 -11.80 0.51 14.87
CA ALA A 49 -11.87 1.96 15.01
C ALA A 49 -10.55 2.65 14.64
N ARG A 50 -9.42 2.08 15.09
CA ARG A 50 -8.08 2.61 14.76
C ARG A 50 -7.80 2.48 13.26
N LEU A 51 -8.07 1.32 12.68
CA LEU A 51 -7.89 1.08 11.24
C LEU A 51 -8.77 2.01 10.40
N LYS A 52 -10.02 2.24 10.80
CA LYS A 52 -10.90 3.21 10.15
C LYS A 52 -10.30 4.62 10.20
N SER A 53 -9.87 5.06 11.38
CA SER A 53 -9.25 6.38 11.56
C SER A 53 -7.94 6.56 10.78
N ASP A 54 -7.12 5.51 10.68
CA ASP A 54 -5.82 5.59 10.02
C ASP A 54 -5.95 5.46 8.49
N CYS A 55 -6.95 4.75 7.97
CA CYS A 55 -7.05 4.41 6.54
C CYS A 55 -8.19 5.10 5.78
N LEU A 56 -9.24 5.58 6.47
CA LEU A 56 -10.45 6.14 5.86
C LEU A 56 -10.69 7.58 6.38
N PRO A 57 -10.04 8.59 5.77
CA PRO A 57 -10.21 9.99 6.18
C PRO A 57 -11.65 10.47 6.02
N GLU A 58 -12.00 11.55 6.73
CA GLU A 58 -13.31 12.18 6.61
C GLU A 58 -13.49 12.94 5.28
N ALA A 59 -14.71 13.40 5.02
CA ALA A 59 -15.03 14.22 3.86
C ALA A 59 -14.11 15.47 3.80
N PRO A 60 -13.75 15.95 2.59
CA PRO A 60 -14.34 15.64 1.27
C PRO A 60 -13.73 14.42 0.57
N ALA A 61 -12.85 13.65 1.22
CA ALA A 61 -12.27 12.46 0.61
C ALA A 61 -13.33 11.36 0.41
N ARG A 62 -13.21 10.61 -0.69
CA ARG A 62 -14.08 9.45 -0.99
C ARG A 62 -13.35 8.16 -0.68
N ASN A 63 -13.94 7.34 0.17
CA ASN A 63 -13.32 6.11 0.68
C ASN A 63 -13.86 4.87 -0.04
N PHE A 64 -12.96 3.95 -0.34
CA PHE A 64 -13.27 2.71 -1.06
C PHE A 64 -12.75 1.49 -0.31
N LEU A 65 -13.54 0.43 -0.35
CA LEU A 65 -13.18 -0.90 0.11
C LEU A 65 -13.39 -1.89 -1.02
N VAL A 66 -12.36 -2.66 -1.35
CA VAL A 66 -12.50 -3.86 -2.18
C VAL A 66 -12.20 -5.08 -1.32
N GLN A 67 -13.06 -6.10 -1.37
CA GLN A 67 -12.90 -7.36 -0.66
C GLN A 67 -12.79 -8.53 -1.62
N ALA A 68 -11.96 -9.51 -1.27
CA ALA A 68 -11.91 -10.82 -1.87
C ALA A 68 -12.44 -11.83 -0.84
N LYS A 69 -13.43 -12.62 -1.23
CA LYS A 69 -14.01 -13.66 -0.37
C LYS A 69 -13.99 -15.02 -1.04
N ASP A 70 -13.67 -16.07 -0.30
CA ASP A 70 -13.89 -17.45 -0.73
C ASP A 70 -14.93 -18.10 0.19
N ALA A 71 -16.05 -18.54 -0.40
CA ALA A 71 -17.21 -19.04 0.35
C ALA A 71 -17.59 -18.13 1.54
N ASP A 72 -17.74 -16.83 1.26
CA ASP A 72 -18.05 -15.75 2.21
C ASP A 72 -16.98 -15.42 3.28
N VAL A 73 -15.88 -16.18 3.33
CA VAL A 73 -14.74 -15.88 4.21
C VAL A 73 -13.87 -14.80 3.57
N LEU A 74 -13.61 -13.72 4.32
CA LEU A 74 -12.70 -12.66 3.89
C LEU A 74 -11.26 -13.19 3.81
N ILE A 75 -10.68 -13.16 2.61
CA ILE A 75 -9.32 -13.66 2.35
C ILE A 75 -8.35 -12.56 1.87
N GLY A 76 -8.87 -11.37 1.56
CA GLY A 76 -8.06 -10.22 1.22
C GLY A 76 -8.90 -8.97 1.05
N HIS A 77 -8.27 -7.81 1.17
CA HIS A 77 -8.93 -6.54 0.93
C HIS A 77 -7.95 -5.44 0.52
N VAL A 78 -8.51 -4.37 -0.05
CA VAL A 78 -7.86 -3.08 -0.29
C VAL A 78 -8.73 -1.99 0.31
N LEU A 79 -8.14 -1.11 1.11
CA LEU A 79 -8.70 0.19 1.46
C LEU A 79 -7.98 1.26 0.64
N ALA A 80 -8.74 2.20 0.12
CA ALA A 80 -8.21 3.34 -0.61
C ALA A 80 -9.05 4.59 -0.37
N THR A 81 -8.44 5.74 -0.59
CA THR A 81 -9.10 7.05 -0.55
C THR A 81 -8.87 7.80 -1.84
N ARG A 82 -9.84 8.62 -2.24
CA ARG A 82 -9.75 9.53 -3.38
C ARG A 82 -9.94 10.97 -2.95
N TRP A 83 -9.16 11.88 -3.53
CA TRP A 83 -9.33 13.32 -3.35
C TRP A 83 -8.93 14.06 -4.64
N ALA A 84 -9.48 15.26 -4.81
CA ALA A 84 -9.13 16.12 -5.92
C ALA A 84 -7.78 16.79 -5.66
N PHE A 85 -6.89 16.72 -6.64
CA PHE A 85 -5.62 17.46 -6.70
C PHE A 85 -5.49 18.09 -8.09
N GLU A 86 -5.49 19.42 -8.14
CA GLU A 86 -5.39 20.20 -9.39
C GLU A 86 -6.39 19.75 -10.49
N GLY A 87 -7.63 19.43 -10.09
CA GLY A 87 -8.70 19.05 -11.00
C GLY A 87 -8.72 17.57 -11.41
N LEU A 88 -7.78 16.76 -10.92
CA LEU A 88 -7.75 15.31 -11.13
C LEU A 88 -8.02 14.56 -9.82
N ASP A 89 -8.72 13.44 -9.89
CA ASP A 89 -8.88 12.53 -8.75
C ASP A 89 -7.59 11.71 -8.56
N MET A 90 -6.97 11.82 -7.38
CA MET A 90 -5.86 10.96 -6.96
C MET A 90 -6.42 9.83 -6.12
N CYS A 91 -5.98 8.60 -6.38
CA CYS A 91 -6.33 7.43 -5.59
C CYS A 91 -5.13 6.94 -4.77
N TRP A 92 -5.27 6.89 -3.45
CA TRP A 92 -4.22 6.37 -2.58
C TRP A 92 -4.66 5.10 -1.87
N ILE A 93 -3.89 4.03 -2.05
CA ILE A 93 -4.07 2.75 -1.38
C ILE A 93 -3.52 2.88 0.04
N THR A 94 -4.42 2.96 1.01
CA THR A 94 -4.07 3.15 2.43
C THR A 94 -3.83 1.83 3.14
N GLN A 95 -4.35 0.73 2.59
CA GLN A 95 -4.09 -0.59 3.13
C GLN A 95 -4.36 -1.70 2.12
N LEU A 96 -3.45 -2.66 2.02
CA LEU A 96 -3.61 -3.87 1.21
C LEU A 96 -3.16 -5.07 2.04
N CYS A 97 -4.04 -6.05 2.25
CA CYS A 97 -3.70 -7.26 3.00
C CYS A 97 -4.33 -8.49 2.35
N ILE A 98 -3.54 -9.55 2.24
CA ILE A 98 -3.97 -10.87 1.75
C ILE A 98 -3.65 -11.90 2.82
N CYS A 99 -4.61 -12.79 3.07
CA CYS A 99 -4.43 -13.98 3.91
C CYS A 99 -3.19 -14.76 3.46
N LYS A 100 -2.30 -15.11 4.39
CA LYS A 100 -1.03 -15.79 4.09
C LYS A 100 -1.21 -17.06 3.22
N ARG A 101 -2.30 -17.81 3.46
CA ARG A 101 -2.64 -19.04 2.70
C ARG A 101 -3.02 -18.80 1.23
N TYR A 102 -3.38 -17.56 0.90
CA TYR A 102 -3.85 -17.16 -0.43
C TYR A 102 -2.86 -16.22 -1.15
N ARG A 103 -1.68 -15.98 -0.57
CA ARG A 103 -0.60 -15.21 -1.21
C ARG A 103 -0.06 -15.95 -2.44
N ASN A 104 0.59 -15.20 -3.33
CA ASN A 104 1.19 -15.70 -4.58
C ASN A 104 0.20 -16.30 -5.60
N GLN A 105 -1.09 -15.98 -5.49
CA GLN A 105 -2.15 -16.43 -6.40
C GLN A 105 -2.76 -15.28 -7.24
N GLY A 106 -2.10 -14.13 -7.28
CA GLY A 106 -2.56 -12.95 -8.06
C GLY A 106 -3.75 -12.20 -7.46
N LEU A 107 -4.17 -12.51 -6.23
CA LEU A 107 -5.34 -11.86 -5.59
C LEU A 107 -5.15 -10.36 -5.36
N ALA A 108 -3.97 -9.92 -4.94
CA ALA A 108 -3.68 -8.50 -4.75
C ALA A 108 -3.89 -7.71 -6.04
N THR A 109 -3.36 -8.21 -7.16
CA THR A 109 -3.54 -7.60 -8.49
C THR A 109 -5.01 -7.54 -8.89
N LYS A 110 -5.79 -8.60 -8.64
CA LYS A 110 -7.24 -8.60 -8.93
C LYS A 110 -8.02 -7.61 -8.06
N LEU A 111 -7.70 -7.49 -6.77
CA LEU A 111 -8.29 -6.48 -5.89
C LEU A 111 -8.00 -5.05 -6.37
N LEU A 112 -6.76 -4.78 -6.77
CA LEU A 112 -6.33 -3.47 -7.26
C LEU A 112 -6.95 -3.15 -8.63
N ALA A 113 -7.05 -4.12 -9.53
CA ALA A 113 -7.79 -3.94 -10.79
C ALA A 113 -9.26 -3.59 -10.52
N LYS A 114 -9.90 -4.34 -9.61
CA LYS A 114 -11.28 -4.09 -9.17
C LYS A 114 -11.46 -2.71 -8.53
N LEU A 115 -10.45 -2.21 -7.80
CA LEU A 115 -10.46 -0.84 -7.26
C LEU A 115 -10.55 0.20 -8.38
N SER A 116 -9.78 0.04 -9.46
CA SER A 116 -9.76 0.97 -10.60
C SER A 116 -10.95 0.85 -11.56
N GLU A 117 -11.77 -0.21 -11.46
CA GLU A 117 -12.92 -0.38 -12.35
C GLU A 117 -13.89 0.81 -12.22
N HIS A 118 -14.24 1.37 -13.39
CA HIS A 118 -15.17 2.49 -13.56
C HIS A 118 -14.72 3.84 -12.99
N ASP A 119 -13.45 3.97 -12.59
CA ASP A 119 -12.87 5.24 -12.16
C ASP A 119 -11.84 5.75 -13.17
N ASN A 120 -11.79 7.07 -13.34
CA ASN A 120 -10.82 7.75 -14.19
C ASN A 120 -9.86 8.59 -13.34
N ASP A 121 -9.15 7.91 -12.44
CA ASP A 121 -8.17 8.55 -11.55
C ASP A 121 -6.96 9.06 -12.36
N GLY A 122 -6.51 10.28 -12.08
CA GLY A 122 -5.30 10.86 -12.66
C GLY A 122 -4.01 10.27 -12.07
N GLY A 123 -4.11 9.48 -11.00
CA GLY A 123 -2.98 8.73 -10.49
C GLY A 123 -3.30 7.82 -9.31
N TYR A 124 -2.40 6.86 -9.08
CA TYR A 124 -2.48 5.88 -8.00
C TYR A 124 -1.22 5.88 -7.15
N GLY A 125 -1.36 5.88 -5.82
CA GLY A 125 -0.22 5.83 -4.91
C GLY A 125 -0.34 4.76 -3.82
N ILE A 126 0.81 4.28 -3.34
CA ILE A 126 0.92 3.37 -2.20
C ILE A 126 2.24 3.61 -1.46
N LEU A 127 2.18 3.50 -0.13
CA LEU A 127 3.34 3.22 0.72
C LEU A 127 3.22 1.78 1.21
N SER A 128 4.27 0.98 1.02
CA SER A 128 4.31 -0.38 1.53
C SER A 128 5.73 -0.87 1.80
N SER A 129 5.94 -1.54 2.93
CA SER A 129 7.19 -2.24 3.21
C SER A 129 7.38 -3.52 2.38
N HIS A 130 6.34 -4.01 1.68
CA HIS A 130 6.37 -5.35 1.07
C HIS A 130 6.48 -5.29 -0.48
N PRO A 131 7.56 -5.85 -1.07
CA PRO A 131 7.77 -5.82 -2.52
C PRO A 131 6.65 -6.42 -3.38
N PHE A 132 5.93 -7.43 -2.87
CA PHE A 132 4.79 -8.02 -3.58
C PHE A 132 3.57 -7.10 -3.63
N ALA A 133 3.34 -6.26 -2.62
CA ALA A 133 2.29 -5.26 -2.64
C ALA A 133 2.59 -4.21 -3.71
N VAL A 134 3.80 -3.66 -3.70
CA VAL A 134 4.31 -2.74 -4.73
C VAL A 134 4.20 -3.34 -6.14
N SER A 135 4.69 -4.58 -6.32
CA SER A 135 4.63 -5.28 -7.60
C SER A 135 3.19 -5.49 -8.07
N ALA A 136 2.26 -5.80 -7.16
CA ALA A 136 0.85 -5.97 -7.49
C ALA A 136 0.21 -4.64 -7.93
N THR A 137 0.52 -3.53 -7.24
CA THR A 137 0.09 -2.17 -7.61
C THR A 137 0.56 -1.80 -9.00
N LEU A 138 1.85 -1.96 -9.28
CA LEU A 138 2.42 -1.64 -10.59
C LEU A 138 1.80 -2.49 -11.70
N ARG A 139 1.62 -3.80 -11.50
CA ARG A 139 0.98 -4.67 -12.50
C ARG A 139 -0.48 -4.32 -12.74
N ALA A 140 -1.23 -3.98 -11.70
CA ALA A 140 -2.65 -3.70 -11.81
C ALA A 140 -2.92 -2.31 -12.41
N LEU A 141 -2.07 -1.32 -12.10
CA LEU A 141 -2.39 0.09 -12.30
C LEU A 141 -1.42 0.84 -13.22
N GLY A 142 -0.19 0.34 -13.40
CA GLY A 142 0.91 1.04 -14.08
C GLY A 142 1.71 0.18 -15.06
N GLY A 143 1.09 -0.81 -15.70
CA GLY A 143 1.72 -1.59 -16.78
C GLY A 143 2.79 -2.62 -16.35
N GLY A 144 3.12 -2.70 -15.06
CA GLY A 144 4.09 -3.66 -14.51
C GLY A 144 5.44 -3.07 -14.14
N LEU A 145 6.36 -3.93 -13.65
CA LEU A 145 7.70 -3.51 -13.20
C LEU A 145 8.57 -2.97 -14.36
N ASP A 146 8.35 -3.48 -15.56
CA ASP A 146 9.12 -3.10 -16.75
C ASP A 146 8.85 -1.65 -17.20
N GLN A 147 7.73 -1.06 -16.79
CA GLN A 147 7.34 0.33 -17.10
C GLN A 147 7.63 1.32 -15.96
N VAL A 148 8.24 0.88 -14.86
CA VAL A 148 8.42 1.69 -13.64
C VAL A 148 9.29 2.93 -13.84
N LYS A 149 10.20 2.90 -14.81
CA LYS A 149 11.03 4.07 -15.17
C LYS A 149 10.19 5.24 -15.65
N GLU A 150 8.99 5.00 -16.17
CA GLU A 150 8.03 6.04 -16.58
C GLU A 150 7.06 6.39 -15.44
N CYS A 151 6.76 5.47 -14.53
CA CYS A 151 5.75 5.69 -13.47
C CYS A 151 6.25 6.50 -12.26
N THR A 152 7.53 6.43 -11.89
CA THR A 152 8.00 6.89 -10.57
C THR A 152 8.52 8.33 -10.55
N ILE A 153 8.56 9.02 -11.69
CA ILE A 153 9.19 10.35 -11.82
C ILE A 153 8.12 11.41 -12.08
N SER A 154 7.16 11.53 -11.17
CA SER A 154 6.31 12.73 -11.17
C SER A 154 7.00 13.81 -10.36
N PRO A 155 7.36 14.97 -10.93
CA PRO A 155 7.91 16.08 -10.16
C PRO A 155 6.92 16.61 -9.10
N ARG A 156 5.63 16.27 -9.25
CA ARG A 156 4.52 16.69 -8.38
C ARG A 156 4.29 15.76 -7.20
N ILE A 157 5.03 14.65 -7.08
CA ILE A 157 4.77 13.64 -6.05
C ILE A 157 4.87 14.21 -4.62
N ARG A 158 5.78 15.16 -4.37
CA ARG A 158 5.89 15.83 -3.07
C ARG A 158 4.59 16.56 -2.71
N ASP A 159 4.02 17.29 -3.67
CA ASP A 159 2.78 18.06 -3.48
C ASP A 159 1.56 17.13 -3.37
N ILE A 160 1.52 16.05 -4.17
CA ILE A 160 0.47 15.03 -4.11
C ILE A 160 0.45 14.36 -2.74
N VAL A 161 1.60 13.88 -2.25
CA VAL A 161 1.71 13.26 -0.92
C VAL A 161 1.33 14.27 0.17
N ALA A 162 1.82 15.51 0.09
CA ALA A 162 1.49 16.56 1.05
C ALA A 162 0.00 16.96 1.04
N SER A 163 -0.69 16.79 -0.08
CA SER A 163 -2.13 17.03 -0.20
C SER A 163 -2.99 15.86 0.29
N CYS A 164 -2.39 14.69 0.53
CA CYS A 164 -3.14 13.48 0.86
C CYS A 164 -3.96 13.69 2.15
N PRO A 165 -5.25 13.30 2.16
CA PRO A 165 -6.09 13.44 3.35
C PRO A 165 -5.66 12.51 4.50
N VAL A 166 -4.92 11.45 4.19
CA VAL A 166 -4.46 10.44 5.17
C VAL A 166 -3.21 10.93 5.88
N ASN A 167 -3.27 11.01 7.21
CA ASN A 167 -2.23 11.67 7.99
C ASN A 167 -0.85 11.02 7.85
N TYR A 168 -0.75 9.69 7.95
CA TYR A 168 0.57 9.02 7.88
C TYR A 168 1.24 9.21 6.52
N VAL A 169 0.46 9.31 5.44
CA VAL A 169 0.95 9.60 4.09
C VAL A 169 1.43 11.03 4.00
N ARG A 170 0.56 11.98 4.39
CA ARG A 170 0.84 13.42 4.34
C ARG A 170 2.08 13.83 5.12
N THR A 171 2.33 13.18 6.25
CA THR A 171 3.47 13.48 7.11
C THR A 171 4.70 12.61 6.85
N ALA A 172 4.62 11.68 5.89
CA ALA A 172 5.75 10.81 5.54
C ALA A 172 6.90 11.63 4.96
N LYS A 173 8.13 11.37 5.41
CA LYS A 173 9.30 12.08 4.89
C LYS A 173 9.85 11.31 3.71
N LEU A 174 9.64 11.83 2.50
CA LEU A 174 10.16 11.21 1.28
C LEU A 174 11.69 11.14 1.34
N ARG A 175 12.25 9.99 0.95
CA ARG A 175 13.69 9.69 0.97
C ARG A 175 14.07 8.81 -0.21
N GLY A 176 15.27 9.04 -0.74
CA GLY A 176 15.85 8.25 -1.82
C GLY A 176 16.45 9.14 -2.88
N SER A 177 17.21 8.57 -3.81
CA SER A 177 17.89 9.32 -4.87
C SER A 177 16.93 10.10 -5.80
N LEU A 178 15.63 9.79 -5.79
CA LEU A 178 14.60 10.59 -6.48
C LEU A 178 14.26 11.90 -5.76
N PHE A 179 14.54 12.00 -4.47
CA PHE A 179 14.11 13.09 -3.61
C PHE A 179 15.27 13.91 -3.08
N ASP A 180 16.39 13.26 -2.76
CA ASP A 180 17.54 13.85 -2.10
C ASP A 180 18.83 13.48 -2.84
N SER A 181 19.73 14.45 -3.04
CA SER A 181 20.97 14.28 -3.80
C SER A 181 22.09 13.55 -3.04
N GLU A 182 21.95 13.36 -1.73
CA GLU A 182 23.00 12.84 -0.84
C GLU A 182 22.80 11.36 -0.43
N VAL A 183 21.86 10.65 -1.09
CA VAL A 183 21.57 9.25 -0.76
C VAL A 183 22.67 8.33 -1.30
N THR A 184 23.36 7.62 -0.39
CA THR A 184 24.49 6.74 -0.69
C THR A 184 24.22 5.27 -0.41
N ASP A 185 23.09 4.94 0.22
CA ASP A 185 22.70 3.58 0.61
C ASP A 185 21.98 2.78 -0.51
N GLY A 186 21.84 3.38 -1.69
CA GLY A 186 21.17 2.77 -2.85
C GLY A 186 19.64 2.84 -2.81
N THR A 187 19.04 3.52 -1.83
CA THR A 187 17.60 3.76 -1.78
C THR A 187 17.17 4.71 -2.90
N VAL A 188 16.15 4.34 -3.67
CA VAL A 188 15.69 5.15 -4.82
C VAL A 188 14.40 5.91 -4.52
N SER A 189 13.35 5.22 -4.05
CA SER A 189 12.04 5.82 -3.75
C SER A 189 11.39 5.17 -2.52
N CYS A 190 11.43 5.86 -1.38
CA CYS A 190 10.74 5.45 -0.17
C CYS A 190 10.26 6.66 0.64
N ALA A 191 9.60 6.40 1.75
CA ALA A 191 9.37 7.42 2.76
C ALA A 191 9.58 6.85 4.17
N ASP A 192 10.12 7.68 5.06
CA ASP A 192 10.11 7.42 6.50
C ASP A 192 8.69 7.63 7.02
N THR A 193 8.03 6.52 7.37
CA THR A 193 6.68 6.51 7.95
C THR A 193 6.72 6.22 9.45
N GLY A 194 7.91 6.04 10.03
CA GLY A 194 8.09 5.59 11.42
C GLY A 194 7.51 4.20 11.67
N PHE A 195 7.35 3.39 10.63
CA PHE A 195 6.67 2.10 10.71
C PHE A 195 7.68 0.96 10.79
N PHE A 196 8.14 0.68 12.01
CA PHE A 196 9.21 -0.28 12.32
C PHE A 196 8.74 -1.75 12.30
N VAL A 197 8.13 -2.17 11.20
CA VAL A 197 7.79 -3.57 10.94
C VAL A 197 9.07 -4.37 10.65
N ASP A 198 9.08 -5.65 11.01
CA ASP A 198 10.17 -6.56 10.65
C ASP A 198 10.21 -6.75 9.13
N HIS A 199 11.36 -6.49 8.52
CA HIS A 199 11.55 -6.56 7.07
C HIS A 199 12.00 -7.93 6.58
N ALA A 200 12.16 -8.97 7.42
CA ALA A 200 12.70 -10.25 6.96
C ALA A 200 11.82 -10.94 5.89
N GLU A 201 10.49 -10.89 6.06
CA GLU A 201 9.54 -11.39 5.05
C GLU A 201 9.62 -10.56 3.76
N SER A 202 9.77 -9.23 3.89
CA SER A 202 9.91 -8.31 2.76
C SER A 202 11.21 -8.50 1.99
N ASP A 203 12.34 -8.67 2.68
CA ASP A 203 13.66 -8.92 2.08
C ASP A 203 13.69 -10.26 1.35
N THR A 204 13.12 -11.31 1.95
CA THR A 204 12.97 -12.62 1.30
C THR A 204 12.15 -12.50 0.01
N ALA A 205 11.06 -11.72 0.05
CA ALA A 205 10.24 -11.47 -1.13
C ALA A 205 10.99 -10.68 -2.22
N LEU A 206 11.82 -9.72 -1.83
CA LEU A 206 12.68 -8.98 -2.77
C LEU A 206 13.68 -9.91 -3.44
N ASP A 207 14.36 -10.75 -2.66
CA ASP A 207 15.34 -11.73 -3.16
C ASP A 207 14.68 -12.72 -4.14
N GLU A 208 13.43 -13.12 -3.88
CA GLU A 208 12.63 -13.93 -4.81
C GLU A 208 12.33 -13.24 -6.14
N ILE A 209 12.04 -11.93 -6.12
CA ILE A 209 11.81 -11.14 -7.34
C ILE A 209 13.12 -11.07 -8.13
N GLN A 210 14.22 -10.72 -7.48
CA GLN A 210 15.52 -10.57 -8.14
C GLN A 210 16.05 -11.89 -8.70
N ARG A 211 15.87 -13.01 -7.99
CA ARG A 211 16.25 -14.35 -8.47
C ARG A 211 15.51 -14.77 -9.74
N LYS A 212 14.32 -14.22 -10.00
CA LYS A 212 13.58 -14.43 -11.25
C LYS A 212 14.08 -13.57 -12.41
N GLY A 213 15.18 -12.83 -12.22
CA GLY A 213 15.75 -11.93 -13.21
C GLY A 213 14.99 -10.61 -13.36
N ILE A 214 14.10 -10.30 -12.42
CA ILE A 214 13.31 -9.05 -12.45
C ILE A 214 14.12 -7.97 -11.73
N GLU A 215 14.44 -6.89 -12.45
CA GLU A 215 15.13 -5.73 -11.88
C GLU A 215 14.21 -5.00 -10.88
N TRP A 216 14.72 -4.75 -9.68
CA TRP A 216 14.00 -4.01 -8.65
C TRP A 216 14.49 -2.55 -8.59
N PRO A 217 13.66 -1.57 -8.99
CA PRO A 217 14.14 -0.21 -9.21
C PRO A 217 14.15 0.68 -7.95
N PHE A 218 13.65 0.19 -6.81
CA PHE A 218 13.43 1.04 -5.63
C PHE A 218 14.56 0.98 -4.58
N GLY A 219 15.55 0.10 -4.77
CA GLY A 219 16.57 -0.19 -3.77
C GLY A 219 16.05 -1.06 -2.61
N ARG A 220 16.77 -1.09 -1.48
CA ARG A 220 16.32 -1.73 -0.24
C ARG A 220 15.78 -0.69 0.74
N LEU A 221 14.89 -1.11 1.64
CA LEU A 221 14.32 -0.21 2.64
C LEU A 221 15.23 -0.10 3.86
N PRO A 222 15.55 1.13 4.32
CA PRO A 222 16.00 1.34 5.68
C PRO A 222 14.89 0.95 6.69
N GLU A 223 15.26 0.69 7.94
CA GLU A 223 14.27 0.43 9.00
C GLU A 223 13.29 1.61 9.16
N GLY A 224 12.02 1.29 9.41
CA GLY A 224 10.97 2.30 9.61
C GLY A 224 10.45 2.96 8.32
N HIS A 225 11.01 2.59 7.16
CA HIS A 225 10.63 3.15 5.87
C HIS A 225 9.73 2.20 5.08
N GLU A 226 8.96 2.76 4.15
CA GLU A 226 8.13 2.04 3.20
C GLU A 226 8.43 2.48 1.77
N PHE A 227 8.35 1.56 0.80
CA PHE A 227 8.55 1.90 -0.61
C PHE A 227 7.44 2.85 -1.04
N LEU A 228 7.83 3.91 -1.74
CA LEU A 228 6.89 4.88 -2.31
C LEU A 228 6.74 4.57 -3.80
N VAL A 229 5.52 4.23 -4.19
CA VAL A 229 5.13 4.14 -5.60
C VAL A 229 3.97 5.08 -5.86
N PHE A 230 4.13 5.86 -6.92
CA PHE A 230 3.07 6.63 -7.53
C PHE A 230 3.05 6.30 -9.02
N ILE A 231 1.86 6.29 -9.61
CA ILE A 231 1.61 6.01 -11.01
C ILE A 231 0.72 7.13 -11.52
N GLU A 232 1.28 8.04 -12.31
CA GLU A 232 0.50 9.10 -12.96
C GLU A 232 -0.20 8.53 -14.21
N ARG A 233 -1.46 8.91 -14.43
CA ARG A 233 -2.23 8.55 -15.64
C ARG A 233 -2.52 9.81 -16.44
N SER A 234 -2.14 9.79 -17.71
CA SER A 234 -2.40 10.83 -18.71
C SER A 234 -3.81 10.74 -19.28
#